data_AF-A0A0Z8GTH2-F1
#
_entry.id   AF-A0A0Z8GTH2-F1
#
_cell.length_a   1.000
_cell.length_b   1.000
_cell.length_c   1.000
_cell.angle_alpha   90.00
_cell.angle_beta   90.00
_cell.angle_gamma   90.00
#
_symmetry.space_group_name_H-M   'P 1'
#
loop_
_entity.id
_entity.type
_entity.pdbx_description
1 polymer ?
#
loop_
_entity_poly.entity_id
_entity_poly.type
_entity_poly.pdbx_seq_one_letter_code
_entity_poly.pdbx_strand_id
1 'polypeptide(L)'
;MDWYDYMIKASEQSRFNASHWFRYLRKVIFEDHSYLTEEDVEKLLASKELTDFQKVSLKYAIQEHTPTHEYVVSLNKPAKLANVQKMMEKYRHG
;
A
#
# COMPACT_ATOMS: atom_id res chain seq x y z
N MET A 1 -12.86 12.40 -8.76
CA MET A 1 -12.71 11.38 -7.71
C MET A 1 -11.51 11.82 -6.93
N ASP A 2 -11.71 12.20 -5.68
CA ASP A 2 -10.61 12.57 -4.78
C ASP A 2 -9.91 11.31 -4.25
N TRP A 3 -8.86 11.50 -3.45
CA TRP A 3 -8.09 10.40 -2.89
C TRP A 3 -8.85 9.64 -1.78
N TYR A 4 -9.79 10.29 -1.11
CA TYR A 4 -10.70 9.64 -0.16
C TYR A 4 -11.59 8.60 -0.87
N ASP A 5 -12.33 9.00 -1.91
CA ASP A 5 -13.18 8.14 -2.72
C ASP A 5 -12.38 6.98 -3.33
N TYR A 6 -11.16 7.29 -3.78
CA TYR A 6 -10.23 6.30 -4.28
C TYR A 6 -9.93 5.22 -3.24
N MET A 7 -9.64 5.63 -2.00
CA MET A 7 -9.30 4.72 -0.92
C MET A 7 -10.49 3.91 -0.42
N ILE A 8 -11.70 4.45 -0.46
CA ILE A 8 -12.93 3.68 -0.19
C ILE A 8 -13.11 2.56 -1.22
N LYS A 9 -12.98 2.87 -2.52
CA LYS A 9 -13.09 1.84 -3.56
C LYS A 9 -11.96 0.81 -3.46
N ALA A 10 -10.75 1.26 -3.14
CA ALA A 10 -9.63 0.39 -2.90
C ALA A 10 -9.87 -0.57 -1.72
N SER A 11 -10.47 -0.09 -0.62
CA SER A 11 -10.74 -0.92 0.55
C SER A 11 -11.76 -2.02 0.24
N GLU A 12 -12.83 -1.70 -0.50
CA GLU A 12 -13.84 -2.65 -0.95
C GLU A 12 -13.24 -3.73 -1.85
N GLN A 13 -12.48 -3.33 -2.87
CA GLN A 13 -11.87 -4.25 -3.84
C GLN A 13 -10.76 -5.13 -3.26
N SER A 14 -10.20 -4.76 -2.10
CA SER A 14 -9.11 -5.47 -1.44
C SER A 14 -9.48 -6.06 -0.08
N ARG A 15 -10.78 -6.09 0.29
CA ARG A 15 -11.29 -6.45 1.63
C ARG A 15 -10.71 -7.74 2.22
N PHE A 16 -10.41 -8.73 1.38
CA PHE A 16 -9.81 -10.03 1.78
C PHE A 16 -8.49 -10.33 1.08
N ASN A 17 -7.80 -9.30 0.58
CA ASN A 17 -6.54 -9.43 -0.13
C ASN A 17 -5.56 -8.33 0.30
N ALA A 18 -4.78 -8.63 1.34
CA ALA A 18 -3.79 -7.71 1.89
C ALA A 18 -2.77 -7.23 0.84
N SER A 19 -2.30 -8.12 -0.04
CA SER A 19 -1.39 -7.76 -1.12
C SER A 19 -2.00 -6.74 -2.08
N HIS A 20 -3.31 -6.87 -2.37
CA HIS A 20 -4.01 -5.89 -3.20
C HIS A 20 -4.18 -4.56 -2.48
N TRP A 21 -4.48 -4.59 -1.18
CA TRP A 21 -4.58 -3.39 -0.34
C TRP A 21 -3.27 -2.58 -0.35
N PHE A 22 -2.13 -3.24 -0.14
CA PHE A 22 -0.84 -2.56 -0.16
C PHE A 22 -0.46 -2.02 -1.55
N ARG A 23 -0.93 -2.64 -2.64
CA ARG A 23 -0.79 -2.07 -4.01
C ARG A 23 -1.61 -0.80 -4.21
N TYR A 24 -2.68 -0.61 -3.45
CA TYR A 24 -3.44 0.65 -3.43
C TYR A 24 -2.74 1.69 -2.58
N LEU A 25 -2.29 1.34 -1.37
CA LEU A 25 -1.57 2.25 -0.48
C LEU A 25 -0.33 2.86 -1.14
N ARG A 26 0.46 2.07 -1.88
CA ARG A 26 1.67 2.59 -2.54
C ARG A 26 1.41 3.69 -3.59
N LYS A 27 0.17 3.82 -4.07
CA LYS A 27 -0.21 4.84 -5.05
C LYS A 27 -0.51 6.19 -4.42
N VAL A 28 -0.71 6.24 -3.10
CA VAL A 28 -1.07 7.44 -2.35
C VAL A 28 -0.11 7.76 -1.21
N ILE A 29 0.81 6.85 -0.88
CA ILE A 29 1.84 7.01 0.16
C ILE A 29 3.21 6.81 -0.48
N PHE A 30 4.08 7.81 -0.33
CA PHE A 30 5.44 7.85 -0.85
C PHE A 30 6.44 8.08 0.28
N GLU A 31 7.73 8.13 -0.07
CA GLU A 31 8.82 8.23 0.90
C GLU A 31 8.78 9.54 1.70
N ASP A 32 8.41 10.64 1.04
CA ASP A 32 8.48 12.02 1.54
C ASP A 32 7.14 12.77 1.53
N HIS A 33 6.08 12.16 0.99
CA HIS A 33 4.76 12.77 0.92
C HIS A 33 3.62 11.74 0.82
N SER A 34 2.40 12.21 1.04
CA SER A 34 1.18 11.47 0.76
C SER A 34 0.20 12.35 -0.02
N TYR A 35 -0.61 11.71 -0.86
CA TYR A 35 -1.77 12.33 -1.48
C TYR A 35 -3.00 12.36 -0.57
N LEU A 36 -2.96 11.65 0.57
CA LEU A 36 -4.00 11.72 1.60
C LEU A 36 -3.70 12.90 2.52
N THR A 37 -4.68 13.77 2.68
CA THR A 37 -4.64 14.80 3.72
C THR A 37 -4.89 14.18 5.09
N GLU A 38 -4.59 14.93 6.17
CA GLU A 38 -4.93 14.52 7.53
C GLU A 38 -6.44 14.26 7.68
N GLU A 39 -7.27 15.11 7.09
CA GLU A 39 -8.73 14.95 7.08
C GLU A 39 -9.18 13.67 6.35
N ASP A 40 -8.54 13.32 5.22
CA ASP A 40 -8.83 12.07 4.52
C ASP A 40 -8.51 10.86 5.39
N VAL A 41 -7.36 10.87 6.06
CA VAL A 41 -6.94 9.78 6.94
C VAL A 41 -7.91 9.63 8.11
N GLU A 42 -8.31 10.73 8.76
CA GLU A 42 -9.31 10.70 9.83
C GLU A 42 -10.64 10.09 9.37
N LYS A 43 -11.17 10.54 8.23
CA LYS A 43 -12.41 10.00 7.65
C LYS A 43 -12.28 8.53 7.30
N LEU A 44 -11.15 8.10 6.73
CA LEU A 44 -10.90 6.69 6.39
C LEU A 44 -10.81 5.80 7.64
N LEU A 45 -10.17 6.27 8.72
CA LEU A 45 -10.08 5.52 9.97
C LEU A 45 -11.45 5.42 10.68
N ALA A 46 -12.32 6.43 10.53
CA ALA A 46 -13.68 6.41 11.05
C ALA A 46 -14.68 5.61 10.18
N SER A 47 -14.39 5.42 8.89
CA SER A 47 -15.26 4.76 7.91
C SER A 47 -15.60 3.30 8.27
N LYS A 48 -16.79 2.83 7.91
CA LYS A 48 -17.23 1.42 8.12
C LYS A 48 -16.83 0.49 6.98
N GLU A 49 -16.38 1.07 5.88
CA GLU A 49 -16.00 0.42 4.63
C GLU A 49 -14.63 -0.25 4.74
N LEU A 50 -13.71 0.34 5.52
CA LEU A 50 -12.43 -0.27 5.84
C LEU A 50 -12.58 -1.32 6.94
N THR A 51 -11.95 -2.47 6.73
CA THR A 51 -11.76 -3.48 7.78
C THR A 51 -10.79 -2.99 8.85
N ASP A 52 -10.83 -3.59 10.04
CA ASP A 52 -9.88 -3.25 11.11
C ASP A 52 -8.41 -3.40 10.68
N PHE A 53 -8.11 -4.43 9.89
CA PHE A 53 -6.79 -4.62 9.29
C PHE A 53 -6.40 -3.45 8.38
N GLN A 54 -7.30 -3.03 7.49
CA GLN A 54 -7.05 -1.90 6.58
C GLN A 54 -6.86 -0.59 7.35
N LYS A 55 -7.61 -0.36 8.43
CA LYS A 55 -7.44 0.82 9.28
C LYS A 55 -6.11 0.83 10.00
N VAL A 56 -5.76 -0.27 10.67
CA VAL A 56 -4.50 -0.38 11.42
C VAL A 56 -3.30 -0.25 10.47
N SER A 57 -3.34 -0.92 9.32
CA SER A 57 -2.27 -0.82 8.33
C SER A 57 -2.19 0.58 7.70
N LEU A 58 -3.30 1.26 7.41
CA LEU A 58 -3.30 2.67 6.95
C LEU A 58 -2.66 3.60 7.98
N LYS A 59 -3.05 3.47 9.26
CA LYS A 59 -2.54 4.29 10.36
C LYS A 59 -1.02 4.22 10.44
N TYR A 60 -0.44 3.02 10.35
CA TYR A 60 1.01 2.87 10.35
C TYR A 60 1.63 3.26 9.00
N ALA A 61 0.98 2.96 7.88
CA ALA A 61 1.50 3.31 6.56
C ALA A 61 1.70 4.81 6.35
N ILE A 62 0.91 5.68 7.00
CA ILE A 62 1.06 7.15 6.92
C ILE A 62 2.18 7.67 7.84
N GLN A 63 2.57 6.91 8.86
CA GLN A 63 3.62 7.29 9.80
C GLN A 63 4.99 6.91 9.24
N GLU A 64 5.79 7.91 8.91
CA GLU A 64 7.17 7.73 8.46
C GLU A 64 7.97 6.86 9.44
N HIS A 65 8.91 6.08 8.90
CA HIS A 65 9.81 5.18 9.64
C HIS A 65 9.13 4.03 10.39
N THR A 66 7.81 3.82 10.22
CA THR A 66 7.21 2.57 10.67
C THR A 66 7.52 1.44 9.68
N PRO A 67 7.57 0.17 10.14
CA PRO A 67 7.77 -0.96 9.24
C PRO A 67 6.71 -1.05 8.12
N THR A 68 5.51 -0.52 8.36
CA THR A 68 4.41 -0.54 7.36
C THR A 68 4.62 0.54 6.31
N HIS A 69 5.02 1.75 6.70
CA HIS A 69 5.40 2.82 5.76
C HIS A 69 6.58 2.38 4.90
N GLU A 70 7.65 1.86 5.50
CA GLU A 70 8.81 1.35 4.78
C GLU A 70 8.44 0.24 3.79
N TYR A 71 7.56 -0.68 4.21
CA TYR A 71 7.05 -1.73 3.33
C TYR A 71 6.28 -1.13 2.14
N VAL A 72 5.32 -0.24 2.37
CA VAL A 72 4.53 0.40 1.30
C VAL A 72 5.42 1.15 0.31
N VAL A 73 6.37 1.95 0.81
CA VAL A 73 7.32 2.69 -0.01
C VAL A 73 8.23 1.73 -0.80
N SER A 74 8.65 0.61 -0.20
CA SER A 74 9.47 -0.39 -0.89
C SER A 74 8.76 -1.01 -2.10
N LEU A 75 7.42 -1.07 -2.11
CA LEU A 75 6.64 -1.59 -3.23
C LEU A 75 6.65 -0.68 -4.47
N ASN A 76 7.12 0.57 -4.33
CA ASN A 76 7.37 1.49 -5.43
C ASN A 76 8.78 1.37 -6.00
N LYS A 77 9.70 0.72 -5.27
CA LYS A 77 11.07 0.52 -5.74
C LYS A 77 11.05 -0.60 -6.80
N PRO A 78 11.75 -0.44 -7.94
CA PRO A 78 11.87 -1.52 -8.92
C PRO A 78 12.36 -2.78 -8.22
N ALA A 79 11.74 -3.92 -8.51
CA ALA A 79 12.31 -5.20 -8.11
C ALA A 79 13.77 -5.21 -8.58
N LYS A 80 14.72 -5.50 -7.68
CA LYS A 80 16.14 -5.61 -8.07
C LYS A 80 16.20 -6.62 -9.21
N LEU A 81 16.34 -6.13 -10.45
CA LEU A 81 16.29 -6.94 -11.67
C LEU A 81 17.26 -8.12 -11.60
N ALA A 82 18.37 -7.97 -10.85
CA ALA A 82 19.31 -9.04 -10.52
C ALA A 82 18.66 -10.28 -9.89
N ASN A 83 17.66 -10.14 -9.03
CA ASN A 83 16.97 -11.27 -8.40
C ASN A 83 16.01 -11.95 -9.38
N VAL A 84 15.36 -11.17 -10.25
CA VAL A 84 14.47 -11.69 -11.30
C VAL A 84 15.28 -12.39 -12.39
N GLN A 85 16.42 -11.81 -12.81
CA GLN A 85 17.36 -12.41 -13.76
C GLN A 85 17.93 -13.73 -13.23
N LYS A 86 18.42 -13.77 -11.97
CA LYS A 86 18.88 -15.02 -11.34
C LYS A 86 17.80 -16.08 -11.22
N MET A 87 16.55 -15.68 -11.00
CA MET A 87 15.42 -16.61 -10.99
C MET A 87 15.15 -17.16 -12.39
N MET A 88 15.11 -16.31 -13.41
CA MET A 88 14.92 -16.71 -14.82
C MET A 88 16.03 -17.63 -15.32
N GLU A 89 17.29 -17.39 -14.94
CA GLU A 89 18.43 -18.28 -15.25
C GLU A 89 18.23 -19.68 -14.66
N LYS A 90 17.76 -19.79 -13.41
CA LYS A 90 17.49 -21.10 -12.78
C LYS A 90 16.39 -21.89 -13.49
N TYR A 91 15.37 -21.22 -14.03
CA TYR A 91 14.32 -21.88 -14.82
C TYR A 91 14.76 -22.26 -16.24
N ARG A 92 15.77 -21.58 -16.80
CA ARG A 92 16.27 -21.86 -18.16
C ARG A 92 17.17 -23.10 -18.24
N HIS A 93 17.61 -23.62 -17.10
CA HIS A 93 18.49 -24.78 -16.97
C HIS A 93 17.82 -25.97 -16.24
N GLY A 94 16.49 -25.95 -16.11
CA GLY A 94 15.69 -27.02 -15.51
C GLY A 94 14.80 -27.73 -16.52
#